data_AF-A0A7S2TGI2-F1
#
_entry.id   AF-A0A7S2TGI2-F1
#
_cell.length_a   1.000
_cell.length_b   1.000
_cell.length_c   1.000
_cell.angle_alpha   90.00
_cell.angle_beta   90.00
_cell.angle_gamma   90.00
#
_symmetry.space_group_name_H-M   'P 1'
#
loop_
_entity.id
_entity.type
_entity.pdbx_description
1 polymer ?
#
loop_
_entity_poly.entity_id
_entity_poly.type
_entity_poly.pdbx_seq_one_letter_code
_entity_poly.pdbx_strand_id
1 'polypeptide(L)'
;AKRREREKEEKEGSSKKKDEEEGKDKESKDKDGDDKNNPSSDQKENANEHDEARTHRLKNWSRLSQLNQELLQLQSKMKMMVNSSPQSIEEVTCQKKRRLFSLVHEVIGNAMGNVSQAWLDARMTKGKSKIWLVVVDGILELVRKGTCSQLAVPRSIEARVLRQAALVDIDLLTKIVGNQLQAHVMTFKPKATTASEEEGIKKKFDDLLVALKEIPSS
;
A
#
# COMPACT_ATOMS: atom_id res chain seq x y z
N ALA A 1 4.12 10.82 -62.60
CA ALA A 1 4.27 12.29 -62.70
C ALA A 1 3.67 12.95 -61.46
N LYS A 2 4.41 13.89 -60.83
CA LYS A 2 4.13 14.66 -59.58
C LYS A 2 4.16 13.80 -58.30
N ARG A 3 5.16 13.81 -57.40
CA ARG A 3 6.23 14.74 -56.94
C ARG A 3 5.72 16.05 -56.36
N ARG A 4 5.78 16.17 -55.01
CA ARG A 4 5.98 17.36 -54.14
C ARG A 4 5.80 16.91 -52.67
N GLU A 5 6.85 16.75 -51.84
CA GLU A 5 7.75 17.73 -51.19
C GLU A 5 7.13 18.50 -50.00
N ARG A 6 7.77 18.33 -48.82
CA ARG A 6 8.03 19.26 -47.67
C ARG A 6 8.08 18.45 -46.37
N GLU A 7 9.22 18.11 -45.75
CA GLU A 7 10.33 18.88 -45.15
C GLU A 7 10.00 19.81 -43.97
N LYS A 8 10.80 19.62 -42.89
CA LYS A 8 11.13 20.49 -41.72
C LYS A 8 10.08 20.53 -40.59
N GLU A 9 10.44 20.41 -39.31
CA GLU A 9 11.53 21.11 -38.61
C GLU A 9 11.94 20.42 -37.28
N GLU A 10 13.25 20.27 -37.08
CA GLU A 10 13.90 19.91 -35.80
C GLU A 10 13.94 21.11 -34.84
N LYS A 11 13.80 20.87 -33.53
CA LYS A 11 14.26 21.83 -32.50
C LYS A 11 14.90 21.10 -31.32
N GLU A 12 16.24 21.12 -31.34
CA GLU A 12 17.11 20.86 -30.21
C GLU A 12 16.93 21.93 -29.12
N GLY A 13 16.86 21.50 -27.87
CA GLY A 13 16.77 22.35 -26.69
C GLY A 13 17.79 21.93 -25.63
N SER A 14 19.05 22.30 -25.86
CA SER A 14 20.14 22.22 -24.88
C SER A 14 19.96 23.31 -23.82
N SER A 15 19.99 22.95 -22.54
CA SER A 15 20.11 23.92 -21.44
C SER A 15 21.00 23.38 -20.33
N LYS A 16 22.23 23.87 -20.41
CA LYS A 16 23.37 23.83 -19.50
C LYS A 16 23.02 24.60 -18.22
N LYS A 17 23.20 24.01 -17.04
CA LYS A 17 23.30 24.73 -15.77
C LYS A 17 24.56 24.28 -15.02
N LYS A 18 25.35 25.28 -14.66
CA LYS A 18 26.66 25.27 -14.01
C LYS A 18 26.55 26.15 -12.76
N ASP A 19 27.57 26.05 -11.91
CA ASP A 19 27.96 26.91 -10.78
C ASP A 19 27.35 26.50 -9.43
N GLU A 20 28.14 25.93 -8.51
CA GLU A 20 29.21 26.50 -7.66
C GLU A 20 28.63 27.27 -6.46
N GLU A 21 28.89 26.78 -5.24
CA GLU A 21 29.29 27.66 -4.13
C GLU A 21 29.94 26.88 -2.97
N GLU A 22 31.17 27.27 -2.66
CA GLU A 22 31.95 26.97 -1.47
C GLU A 22 31.34 27.60 -0.20
N GLY A 23 31.64 27.04 0.98
CA GLY A 23 31.17 27.65 2.23
C GLY A 23 31.74 27.09 3.53
N LYS A 24 33.01 27.42 3.80
CA LYS A 24 33.63 27.82 5.09
C LYS A 24 33.54 26.95 6.36
N ASP A 25 34.76 26.69 6.85
CA ASP A 25 35.22 26.61 8.23
C ASP A 25 34.37 27.30 9.31
N LYS A 26 34.24 26.61 10.45
CA LYS A 26 34.31 27.25 11.77
C LYS A 26 34.77 26.26 12.85
N GLU A 27 36.04 26.41 13.17
CA GLU A 27 36.74 25.99 14.37
C GLU A 27 36.18 26.75 15.59
N SER A 28 35.83 26.06 16.67
CA SER A 28 35.72 26.69 17.99
C SER A 28 36.01 25.70 19.12
N LYS A 29 37.18 25.98 19.69
CA LYS A 29 37.81 25.67 20.97
C LYS A 29 36.93 25.65 22.24
N ASP A 30 37.51 24.97 23.23
CA ASP A 30 37.41 25.14 24.70
C ASP A 30 36.22 24.50 25.44
N LYS A 31 36.51 23.49 26.29
CA LYS A 31 36.78 23.73 27.72
C LYS A 31 37.09 22.43 28.47
N ASP A 32 38.31 22.37 28.99
CA ASP A 32 38.68 21.59 30.18
C ASP A 32 37.85 22.07 31.37
N GLY A 33 37.30 21.11 32.11
CA GLY A 33 36.47 21.33 33.28
C GLY A 33 36.28 20.03 34.04
N ASP A 34 37.35 19.64 34.74
CA ASP A 34 37.39 18.65 35.81
C ASP A 34 36.39 19.07 36.91
N ASP A 35 35.32 18.30 37.12
CA ASP A 35 34.75 18.19 38.45
C ASP A 35 34.10 16.81 38.69
N LYS A 36 34.61 16.17 39.74
CA LYS A 36 34.27 14.85 40.22
C LYS A 36 32.98 14.95 41.02
N ASN A 37 31.91 14.31 40.55
CA ASN A 37 30.97 13.71 41.48
C ASN A 37 30.30 12.49 40.84
N ASN A 38 30.68 11.34 41.40
CA ASN A 38 30.22 10.01 41.08
C ASN A 38 28.93 9.71 41.87
N PRO A 39 27.80 9.48 41.18
CA PRO A 39 26.83 8.54 41.70
C PRO A 39 26.56 7.44 40.67
N SER A 40 26.90 6.21 41.07
CA SER A 40 26.31 4.94 40.63
C SER A 40 26.41 4.60 39.13
N SER A 41 27.51 3.93 38.81
CA SER A 41 27.95 3.48 37.48
C SER A 41 27.37 2.12 37.06
N ASP A 42 26.07 1.87 37.21
CA ASP A 42 25.47 0.58 36.77
C ASP A 42 24.18 0.71 35.95
N GLN A 43 23.80 1.92 35.51
CA GLN A 43 22.57 2.13 34.71
C GLN A 43 22.77 2.83 33.36
N LYS A 44 24.00 3.21 32.97
CA LYS A 44 24.26 3.95 31.72
C LYS A 44 24.50 3.08 30.49
N GLU A 45 24.89 1.81 30.63
CA GLU A 45 25.20 0.97 29.47
C GLU A 45 23.95 0.57 28.66
N ASN A 46 22.81 0.37 29.33
CA ASN A 46 21.55 -0.03 28.66
C ASN A 46 20.90 1.09 27.82
N ALA A 47 21.23 2.37 28.09
CA ALA A 47 20.65 3.49 27.35
C ALA A 47 21.24 3.59 25.93
N ASN A 48 22.54 3.31 25.77
CA ASN A 48 23.23 3.41 24.49
C ASN A 48 22.82 2.27 23.53
N GLU A 49 22.64 1.04 24.01
CA GLU A 49 22.26 -0.09 23.16
C GLU A 49 20.86 0.10 22.55
N HIS A 50 19.92 0.66 23.32
CA HIS A 50 18.57 0.94 22.81
C HIS A 50 18.57 2.03 21.73
N ASP A 51 19.44 3.04 21.86
CA ASP A 51 19.60 4.08 20.85
C ASP A 51 20.28 3.55 19.58
N GLU A 52 21.28 2.69 19.69
CA GLU A 52 21.88 2.00 18.54
C GLU A 52 20.85 1.15 17.79
N ALA A 53 20.10 0.30 18.48
CA ALA A 53 19.05 -0.51 17.86
C ALA A 53 17.98 0.34 17.15
N ARG A 54 17.62 1.50 17.73
CA ARG A 54 16.69 2.45 17.12
C ARG A 54 17.28 3.08 15.86
N THR A 55 18.53 3.52 15.89
CA THR A 55 19.19 4.10 14.69
C THR A 55 19.32 3.08 13.57
N HIS A 56 19.62 1.81 13.89
CA HIS A 56 19.64 0.72 12.90
C HIS A 56 18.26 0.47 12.27
N ARG A 57 17.17 0.49 13.06
CA ARG A 57 15.80 0.37 12.53
C ARG A 57 15.45 1.51 11.58
N LEU A 58 15.81 2.74 11.93
CA LEU A 58 15.55 3.91 11.08
C LEU A 58 16.33 3.87 9.77
N LYS A 59 17.62 3.48 9.82
CA LYS A 59 18.45 3.28 8.62
C LYS A 59 17.87 2.19 7.71
N ASN A 60 17.46 1.06 8.28
CA ASN A 60 16.84 -0.03 7.52
C ASN A 60 15.50 0.39 6.90
N TRP A 61 14.66 1.11 7.63
CA TRP A 61 13.40 1.62 7.11
C TRP A 61 13.62 2.61 5.96
N SER A 62 14.58 3.54 6.10
CA SER A 62 14.95 4.47 5.03
C SER A 62 15.40 3.74 3.76
N ARG A 63 16.26 2.72 3.92
CA ARG A 63 16.72 1.89 2.80
C ARG A 63 15.57 1.13 2.12
N LEU A 64 14.65 0.55 2.89
CA LEU A 64 13.48 -0.13 2.33
C LEU A 64 12.55 0.83 1.59
N SER A 65 12.38 2.05 2.10
CA SER A 65 11.61 3.11 1.45
C SER A 65 12.23 3.51 0.11
N GLN A 66 13.56 3.71 0.07
CA GLN A 66 14.29 3.99 -1.16
C GLN A 66 14.14 2.86 -2.19
N LEU A 67 14.35 1.60 -1.79
CA LEU A 67 14.20 0.45 -2.69
C LEU A 67 12.77 0.34 -3.24
N ASN A 68 11.75 0.63 -2.42
CA ASN A 68 10.36 0.66 -2.87
C ASN A 68 10.14 1.74 -3.94
N GLN A 69 10.70 2.95 -3.76
CA GLN A 69 10.60 4.03 -4.75
C GLN A 69 11.29 3.68 -6.06
N GLU A 70 12.50 3.12 -6.01
CA GLU A 70 13.23 2.67 -7.21
C GLU A 70 12.43 1.61 -7.98
N LEU A 71 11.83 0.66 -7.26
CA LEU A 71 11.00 -0.39 -7.86
C LEU A 71 9.73 0.19 -8.50
N LEU A 72 9.07 1.15 -7.86
CA LEU A 72 7.92 1.86 -8.44
C LEU A 72 8.31 2.64 -9.71
N GLN A 73 9.46 3.31 -9.71
CA GLN A 73 9.98 4.00 -10.90
C GLN A 73 10.24 3.01 -12.05
N LEU A 74 10.82 1.84 -11.73
CA LEU A 74 11.06 0.79 -12.72
C LEU A 74 9.74 0.22 -13.26
N GLN A 75 8.75 -0.05 -12.41
CA GLN A 75 7.41 -0.46 -12.82
C GLN A 75 6.74 0.57 -13.72
N SER A 76 6.87 1.86 -13.41
CA SER A 76 6.36 2.95 -14.25
C SER A 76 7.02 2.98 -15.62
N LYS A 77 8.36 2.86 -15.69
CA LYS A 77 9.09 2.74 -16.96
C LYS A 77 8.64 1.53 -17.77
N MET A 78 8.49 0.38 -17.11
CA MET A 78 8.00 -0.84 -17.76
C MET A 78 6.59 -0.64 -18.30
N LYS A 79 5.68 -0.02 -17.54
CA LYS A 79 4.32 0.31 -18.00
C LYS A 79 4.35 1.23 -19.23
N MET A 80 5.22 2.24 -19.25
CA MET A 80 5.39 3.11 -20.43
C MET A 80 5.88 2.33 -21.65
N MET A 81 6.90 1.47 -21.52
CA MET A 81 7.39 0.65 -22.64
C MET A 81 6.32 -0.31 -23.15
N VAL A 82 5.59 -0.94 -22.24
CA VAL A 82 4.49 -1.86 -22.55
C VAL A 82 3.36 -1.13 -23.29
N ASN A 83 3.00 0.08 -22.84
CA ASN A 83 2.01 0.90 -23.52
C ASN A 83 2.46 1.38 -24.91
N SER A 84 3.77 1.59 -25.11
CA SER A 84 4.35 1.89 -26.43
C SER A 84 4.36 0.69 -27.38
N SER A 85 4.21 -0.54 -26.88
CA SER A 85 4.21 -1.76 -27.69
C SER A 85 3.23 -2.80 -27.14
N PRO A 86 1.90 -2.58 -27.28
CA PRO A 86 0.89 -3.46 -26.69
C PRO A 86 0.94 -4.90 -27.20
N GLN A 87 1.45 -5.10 -28.43
CA GLN A 87 1.61 -6.43 -29.04
C GLN A 87 2.59 -7.33 -28.28
N SER A 88 3.44 -6.76 -27.42
CA SER A 88 4.37 -7.50 -26.57
C SER A 88 3.71 -8.14 -25.35
N ILE A 89 2.48 -7.75 -24.99
CA ILE A 89 1.75 -8.33 -23.87
C ILE A 89 0.93 -9.51 -24.39
N GLU A 90 1.10 -10.67 -23.76
CA GLU A 90 0.21 -11.80 -24.00
C GLU A 90 -1.23 -11.46 -23.57
N GLU A 91 -2.20 -11.73 -24.44
CA GLU A 91 -3.60 -11.49 -24.14
C GLU A 91 -4.06 -12.28 -22.89
N VAL A 92 -4.80 -11.61 -22.01
CA VAL A 92 -5.38 -12.26 -20.83
C VAL A 92 -6.61 -13.06 -21.25
N THR A 93 -6.39 -14.35 -21.51
CA THR A 93 -7.48 -15.26 -21.88
C THR A 93 -8.54 -15.38 -20.78
N CYS A 94 -9.78 -15.65 -21.17
CA CYS A 94 -10.89 -15.90 -20.23
C CYS A 94 -10.55 -16.99 -19.19
N GLN A 95 -9.73 -17.98 -19.55
CA GLN A 95 -9.30 -19.04 -18.65
C GLN A 95 -8.35 -18.52 -17.55
N LYS A 96 -7.38 -17.67 -17.89
CA LYS A 96 -6.48 -17.04 -16.91
C LYS A 96 -7.26 -16.14 -15.96
N LYS A 97 -8.17 -15.33 -16.50
CA LYS A 97 -9.09 -14.50 -15.71
C LYS A 97 -9.91 -15.32 -14.74
N ARG A 98 -10.54 -16.42 -15.20
CA ARG A 98 -11.32 -17.32 -14.32
C ARG A 98 -10.49 -17.88 -13.17
N ARG A 99 -9.26 -18.35 -13.43
CA ARG A 99 -8.37 -18.89 -12.40
C ARG A 99 -8.01 -17.82 -11.36
N LEU A 100 -7.62 -16.63 -11.80
CA LEU A 100 -7.31 -15.52 -10.90
C LEU A 100 -8.50 -15.15 -10.02
N PHE A 101 -9.69 -15.02 -10.60
CA PHE A 101 -10.89 -14.68 -9.83
C PHE A 101 -11.38 -15.82 -8.94
N SER A 102 -11.02 -17.08 -9.22
CA SER A 102 -11.25 -18.19 -8.27
C SER A 102 -10.44 -17.98 -6.98
N LEU A 103 -9.18 -17.56 -7.10
CA LEU A 103 -8.34 -17.19 -5.94
C LEU A 103 -8.90 -15.98 -5.19
N VAL A 104 -9.44 -14.98 -5.91
CA VAL A 104 -10.14 -13.84 -5.27
C VAL A 104 -11.32 -14.33 -4.45
N HIS A 105 -12.13 -15.25 -4.98
CA HIS A 105 -13.24 -15.82 -4.23
C HIS A 105 -12.79 -16.60 -3.00
N GLU A 106 -11.66 -17.31 -3.04
CA GLU A 106 -11.09 -17.96 -1.86
C GLU A 106 -10.66 -16.93 -0.80
N VAL A 107 -9.95 -15.87 -1.21
CA VAL A 107 -9.53 -14.78 -0.31
C VAL A 107 -10.74 -14.10 0.34
N ILE A 108 -11.76 -13.76 -0.45
CA ILE A 108 -12.98 -13.10 0.04
C ILE A 108 -13.82 -14.08 0.88
N GLY A 109 -13.87 -15.36 0.50
CA GLY A 109 -14.50 -16.43 1.27
C GLY A 109 -13.89 -16.57 2.67
N ASN A 110 -12.57 -16.58 2.77
CA ASN A 110 -11.86 -16.60 4.06
C ASN A 110 -12.16 -15.35 4.89
N ALA A 111 -12.19 -14.16 4.27
CA ALA A 111 -12.56 -12.93 4.95
C ALA A 111 -14.00 -12.98 5.48
N MET A 112 -14.96 -13.45 4.69
CA MET A 112 -16.35 -13.64 5.12
C MET A 112 -16.47 -14.67 6.26
N GLY A 113 -15.70 -15.75 6.22
CA GLY A 113 -15.60 -16.73 7.30
C GLY A 113 -15.14 -16.09 8.62
N ASN A 114 -14.11 -15.24 8.56
CA ASN A 114 -13.62 -14.51 9.73
C ASN A 114 -14.67 -13.54 10.30
N VAL A 115 -15.43 -12.86 9.44
CA VAL A 115 -16.55 -11.99 9.86
C VAL A 115 -17.63 -12.80 10.57
N SER A 116 -18.03 -13.94 10.00
CA SER A 116 -19.04 -14.83 10.58
C SER A 116 -18.60 -15.35 11.96
N GLN A 117 -17.33 -15.74 12.10
CA GLN A 117 -16.78 -16.20 13.37
C GLN A 117 -16.76 -15.07 14.41
N ALA A 118 -16.26 -13.89 14.04
CA ALA A 118 -16.22 -12.73 14.93
C ALA A 118 -17.63 -12.26 15.35
N TRP A 119 -18.61 -12.41 14.48
CA TRP A 119 -20.02 -12.16 14.79
C TRP A 119 -20.57 -13.17 15.81
N LEU A 120 -20.25 -14.46 15.66
CA LEU A 120 -20.61 -15.49 16.64
C LEU A 120 -19.99 -15.19 18.01
N ASP A 121 -18.71 -14.84 18.05
CA ASP A 121 -18.01 -14.50 19.29
C ASP A 121 -18.61 -13.26 19.97
N ALA A 122 -18.94 -12.23 19.18
CA ALA A 122 -19.64 -11.04 19.68
C ALA A 122 -21.03 -11.38 20.24
N ARG A 123 -21.74 -12.33 19.63
CA ARG A 123 -23.04 -12.80 20.11
C ARG A 123 -22.91 -13.54 21.45
N MET A 124 -21.93 -14.43 21.58
CA MET A 124 -21.68 -15.19 22.81
C MET A 124 -21.27 -14.29 23.99
N THR A 125 -20.54 -13.20 23.70
CA THR A 125 -20.13 -12.20 24.70
C THR A 125 -21.20 -11.14 25.00
N LYS A 126 -22.44 -11.34 24.54
CA LYS A 126 -23.56 -10.38 24.68
C LYS A 126 -23.22 -8.97 24.16
N GLY A 127 -22.43 -8.89 23.09
CA GLY A 127 -22.08 -7.62 22.43
C GLY A 127 -21.01 -6.79 23.16
N LYS A 128 -20.37 -7.32 24.20
CA LYS A 128 -19.29 -6.60 24.92
C LYS A 128 -17.98 -6.56 24.13
N SER A 129 -17.78 -7.53 23.22
CA SER A 129 -16.56 -7.63 22.44
C SER A 129 -16.61 -6.77 21.17
N LYS A 130 -15.58 -5.95 20.96
CA LYS A 130 -15.37 -5.19 19.71
C LYS A 130 -14.62 -5.99 18.63
N ILE A 131 -14.47 -7.31 18.82
CA ILE A 131 -13.68 -8.16 17.91
C ILE A 131 -14.17 -8.11 16.47
N TRP A 132 -15.49 -8.02 16.26
CA TRP A 132 -16.08 -7.90 14.94
C TRP A 132 -15.61 -6.65 14.19
N LEU A 133 -15.56 -5.49 14.85
CA LEU A 133 -15.05 -4.25 14.26
C LEU A 133 -13.58 -4.37 13.87
N VAL A 134 -12.76 -4.98 14.73
CA VAL A 134 -11.33 -5.21 14.46
C VAL A 134 -11.13 -6.10 13.23
N VAL A 135 -11.94 -7.16 13.09
CA VAL A 135 -11.90 -8.05 11.93
C VAL A 135 -12.33 -7.32 10.65
N VAL A 136 -13.42 -6.56 10.69
CA VAL A 136 -13.89 -5.77 9.55
C VAL A 136 -12.82 -4.75 9.12
N ASP A 137 -12.23 -4.02 10.06
CA ASP A 137 -11.15 -3.06 9.79
C ASP A 137 -9.91 -3.75 9.20
N GLY A 138 -9.55 -4.94 9.71
CA GLY A 138 -8.45 -5.74 9.17
C GLY A 138 -8.69 -6.19 7.73
N ILE A 139 -9.92 -6.55 7.38
CA ILE A 139 -10.31 -6.94 6.02
C ILE A 139 -10.30 -5.73 5.08
N LEU A 140 -10.85 -4.59 5.51
CA LEU A 140 -10.79 -3.35 4.73
C LEU A 140 -9.35 -2.90 4.47
N GLU A 141 -8.48 -3.05 5.47
CA GLU A 141 -7.06 -2.78 5.32
C GLU A 141 -6.35 -3.76 4.39
N LEU A 142 -6.75 -5.04 4.39
CA LEU A 142 -6.24 -6.02 3.43
C LEU A 142 -6.59 -5.61 1.99
N VAL A 143 -7.85 -5.23 1.74
CA VAL A 143 -8.28 -4.81 0.41
C VAL A 143 -7.57 -3.53 -0.01
N ARG A 144 -7.46 -2.54 0.89
CA ARG A 144 -6.70 -1.29 0.67
C ARG A 144 -5.23 -1.56 0.32
N LYS A 145 -4.57 -2.50 1.01
CA LYS A 145 -3.19 -2.89 0.71
C LYS A 145 -3.04 -3.58 -0.63
N GLY A 146 -4.03 -4.37 -1.04
CA GLY A 146 -4.06 -4.99 -2.37
C GLY A 146 -4.16 -3.95 -3.48
N THR A 147 -4.89 -2.86 -3.24
CA THR A 147 -5.20 -1.84 -4.24
C THR A 147 -4.26 -0.63 -4.20
N CYS A 148 -3.47 -0.49 -3.13
CA CYS A 148 -2.55 0.63 -2.97
C CYS A 148 -1.47 0.65 -4.06
N SER A 149 -1.33 1.78 -4.76
CA SER A 149 -0.30 2.02 -5.78
C SER A 149 1.08 2.40 -5.20
N GLN A 150 1.16 2.75 -3.91
CA GLN A 150 2.39 3.24 -3.28
C GLN A 150 3.34 2.13 -2.82
N LEU A 151 2.89 0.87 -2.84
CA LEU A 151 3.72 -0.27 -2.50
C LEU A 151 4.07 -1.01 -3.78
N ALA A 152 5.36 -1.20 -4.06
CA ALA A 152 5.83 -1.98 -5.20
C ALA A 152 5.31 -3.42 -5.18
N VAL A 153 5.35 -4.06 -4.01
CA VAL A 153 4.90 -5.44 -3.78
C VAL A 153 4.17 -5.51 -2.44
N PRO A 154 2.89 -5.92 -2.38
CA PRO A 154 2.19 -6.15 -1.13
C PRO A 154 2.83 -7.32 -0.37
N ARG A 155 2.92 -7.19 0.95
CA ARG A 155 3.54 -8.22 1.81
C ARG A 155 2.72 -9.52 1.84
N SER A 156 1.40 -9.45 1.93
CA SER A 156 0.54 -10.63 2.00
C SER A 156 0.26 -11.23 0.61
N ILE A 157 0.00 -12.54 0.56
CA ILE A 157 -0.32 -13.23 -0.70
C ILE A 157 -1.72 -12.78 -1.17
N GLU A 158 -2.64 -12.63 -0.25
CA GLU A 158 -4.01 -12.19 -0.46
C GLU A 158 -4.03 -10.79 -1.09
N ALA A 159 -3.24 -9.85 -0.57
CA ALA A 159 -3.14 -8.52 -1.16
C ALA A 159 -2.51 -8.56 -2.57
N ARG A 160 -1.56 -9.48 -2.82
CA ARG A 160 -1.01 -9.69 -4.17
C ARG A 160 -2.05 -10.22 -5.15
N VAL A 161 -2.88 -11.17 -4.72
CA VAL A 161 -4.00 -11.70 -5.53
C VAL A 161 -5.00 -10.60 -5.85
N LEU A 162 -5.40 -9.81 -4.85
CA LEU A 162 -6.32 -8.68 -5.04
C LEU A 162 -5.73 -7.63 -5.99
N ARG A 163 -4.43 -7.35 -5.89
CA ARG A 163 -3.75 -6.44 -6.83
C ARG A 163 -3.78 -6.96 -8.25
N GLN A 164 -3.45 -8.23 -8.46
CA GLN A 164 -3.47 -8.83 -9.79
C GLN A 164 -4.88 -8.80 -10.38
N ALA A 165 -5.90 -9.09 -9.57
CA ALA A 165 -7.29 -9.01 -10.00
C ALA A 165 -7.70 -7.58 -10.38
N ALA A 166 -7.29 -6.59 -9.60
CA ALA A 166 -7.53 -5.17 -9.89
C ALA A 166 -6.92 -4.74 -11.24
N LEU A 167 -5.74 -5.25 -11.58
CA LEU A 167 -5.08 -4.97 -12.86
C LEU A 167 -5.75 -5.67 -14.06
N VAL A 168 -6.39 -6.81 -13.84
CA VAL A 168 -7.02 -7.62 -14.90
C VAL A 168 -8.47 -7.22 -15.16
N ASP A 169 -9.27 -6.99 -14.11
CA ASP A 169 -10.67 -6.55 -14.23
C ASP A 169 -11.12 -5.89 -12.93
N ILE A 170 -10.95 -4.57 -12.86
CA ILE A 170 -11.30 -3.76 -11.70
C ILE A 170 -12.81 -3.77 -11.42
N ASP A 171 -13.64 -3.84 -12.46
CA ASP A 171 -15.09 -3.82 -12.33
C ASP A 171 -15.62 -5.10 -11.69
N LEU A 172 -15.09 -6.25 -12.11
CA LEU A 172 -15.43 -7.53 -11.50
C LEU A 172 -14.95 -7.60 -10.05
N LEU A 173 -13.74 -7.12 -9.76
CA LEU A 173 -13.24 -7.06 -8.39
C LEU A 173 -14.12 -6.16 -7.51
N THR A 174 -14.49 -4.97 -8.01
CA THR A 174 -15.39 -4.04 -7.33
C THR A 174 -16.75 -4.67 -7.05
N LYS A 175 -17.32 -5.42 -8.02
CA LYS A 175 -18.56 -6.17 -7.83
C LYS A 175 -18.43 -7.26 -6.77
N ILE A 176 -17.31 -7.99 -6.71
CA ILE A 176 -17.09 -9.02 -5.69
C ILE A 176 -16.98 -8.37 -4.29
N VAL A 177 -16.18 -7.32 -4.16
CA VAL A 177 -15.98 -6.63 -2.88
C VAL A 177 -17.27 -5.95 -2.40
N GLY A 178 -17.97 -5.22 -3.28
CA GLY A 178 -19.23 -4.56 -2.94
C GLY A 178 -20.38 -5.54 -2.74
N ASN A 179 -20.65 -6.42 -3.70
CA ASN A 179 -21.87 -7.24 -3.65
C ASN A 179 -21.74 -8.44 -2.72
N GLN A 180 -20.54 -9.01 -2.55
CA GLN A 180 -20.35 -10.18 -1.69
C GLN A 180 -19.86 -9.77 -0.32
N LEU A 181 -18.69 -9.12 -0.25
CA LEU A 181 -18.06 -8.84 1.04
C LEU A 181 -18.81 -7.79 1.85
N GLN A 182 -19.14 -6.63 1.28
CA GLN A 182 -19.89 -5.59 2.01
C GLN A 182 -21.27 -6.12 2.42
N ALA A 183 -22.01 -6.75 1.50
CA ALA A 183 -23.32 -7.34 1.83
C ALA A 183 -23.24 -8.36 2.97
N HIS A 184 -22.22 -9.22 2.97
CA HIS A 184 -21.99 -10.19 4.05
C HIS A 184 -21.68 -9.51 5.38
N VAL A 185 -20.80 -8.50 5.40
CA VAL A 185 -20.50 -7.71 6.60
C VAL A 185 -21.77 -7.06 7.16
N MET A 186 -22.60 -6.46 6.30
CA MET A 186 -23.84 -5.80 6.73
C MET A 186 -24.89 -6.80 7.24
N THR A 187 -24.90 -8.02 6.71
CA THR A 187 -25.80 -9.10 7.15
C THR A 187 -25.37 -9.64 8.52
N PHE A 188 -24.06 -9.83 8.73
CA PHE A 188 -23.49 -10.37 9.96
C PHE A 188 -23.06 -9.27 10.95
N LYS A 189 -23.88 -8.21 11.10
CA LYS A 189 -23.64 -7.17 12.10
C LYS A 189 -24.16 -7.58 13.49
N PRO A 190 -23.39 -7.37 14.58
CA PRO A 190 -23.89 -7.54 15.94
C PRO A 190 -25.06 -6.58 16.24
N LYS A 191 -26.06 -7.03 17.01
CA LYS A 191 -27.20 -6.17 17.42
C LYS A 191 -26.80 -4.97 18.28
N ALA A 192 -25.64 -5.06 18.95
CA ALA A 192 -25.10 -4.01 19.80
C ALA A 192 -24.38 -2.91 19.01
N THR A 193 -24.18 -3.08 17.70
CA THR A 193 -23.54 -2.09 16.85
C THR A 193 -24.41 -0.84 16.76
N THR A 194 -23.82 0.31 17.05
CA THR A 194 -24.51 1.60 16.97
C THR A 194 -24.75 2.01 15.51
N ALA A 195 -25.79 2.80 15.24
CA ALA A 195 -26.05 3.32 13.90
C ALA A 195 -24.86 4.14 13.34
N SER A 196 -24.12 4.82 14.22
CA SER A 196 -22.91 5.57 13.87
C SER A 196 -21.77 4.66 13.39
N GLU A 197 -21.54 3.52 14.08
CA GLU A 197 -20.53 2.54 13.66
C GLU A 197 -20.91 1.86 12.34
N GLU A 198 -22.20 1.56 12.15
CA GLU A 198 -22.72 1.00 10.91
C GLU A 198 -22.46 1.95 9.73
N GLU A 199 -22.81 3.22 9.88
CA GLU A 199 -22.59 4.24 8.86
C GLU A 199 -21.10 4.45 8.59
N GLY A 200 -20.27 4.43 9.63
CA GLY A 200 -18.82 4.49 9.50
C GLY A 200 -18.24 3.34 8.69
N ILE A 201 -18.76 2.11 8.85
CA ILE A 201 -18.34 0.95 8.04
C ILE A 201 -18.80 1.09 6.60
N LYS A 202 -20.06 1.47 6.35
CA LYS A 202 -20.56 1.71 4.99
C LYS A 202 -19.69 2.71 4.26
N LYS A 203 -19.44 3.86 4.89
CA LYS A 203 -18.57 4.90 4.34
C LYS A 203 -17.17 4.36 4.02
N LYS A 204 -16.55 3.59 4.92
CA LYS A 204 -15.24 2.98 4.65
C LYS A 204 -15.25 2.04 3.44
N PHE A 205 -16.33 1.28 3.24
CA PHE A 205 -16.50 0.46 2.03
C PHE A 205 -16.66 1.33 0.79
N ASP A 206 -17.51 2.36 0.85
CA ASP A 206 -17.75 3.26 -0.29
C ASP A 206 -16.46 3.99 -0.70
N ASP A 207 -15.71 4.55 0.27
CA ASP A 207 -14.40 5.17 0.05
C ASP A 207 -13.42 4.17 -0.59
N LEU A 208 -13.45 2.90 -0.17
CA LEU A 208 -12.60 1.85 -0.72
C LEU A 208 -13.01 1.46 -2.15
N LEU A 209 -14.31 1.41 -2.46
CA LEU A 209 -14.83 1.14 -3.80
C LEU A 209 -14.54 2.30 -4.75
N VAL A 210 -14.54 3.54 -4.27
CA VAL A 210 -14.08 4.71 -5.03
C VAL A 210 -12.59 4.59 -5.31
N ALA A 211 -11.77 4.33 -4.30
CA ALA A 211 -10.31 4.18 -4.47
C ALA A 211 -9.94 3.03 -5.41
N LEU A 212 -10.72 1.94 -5.44
CA LEU A 212 -10.57 0.85 -6.41
C LEU A 212 -10.72 1.35 -7.85
N LYS A 213 -11.73 2.18 -8.13
CA LYS A 213 -12.01 2.71 -9.47
C LYS A 213 -10.99 3.74 -9.95
N GLU A 214 -10.27 4.38 -9.03
CA GLU A 214 -9.19 5.31 -9.36
C GLU A 214 -7.90 4.62 -9.82
N ILE A 215 -7.80 3.29 -9.67
CA ILE A 215 -6.66 2.54 -10.21
C ILE A 215 -6.72 2.62 -11.73
N PRO A 216 -5.70 3.16 -12.40
CA PRO A 216 -5.71 3.31 -13.85
C PRO A 216 -5.77 1.92 -14.50
N SER A 217 -6.92 1.59 -15.11
CA SER A 217 -7.07 0.39 -15.93
C SER A 217 -6.08 0.46 -17.09
N SER A 218 -5.34 -0.63 -17.29
CA SER A 218 -4.38 -0.77 -18.38
C SER A 218 -5.09 -0.89 -19.72
#